data_AF-A0A8K0J866-F1
#
_entry.id   AF-A0A8K0J866-F1
#
_cell.length_a   1.000
_cell.length_b   1.000
_cell.length_c   1.000
_cell.angle_alpha   90.00
_cell.angle_beta   90.00
_cell.angle_gamma   90.00
#
_symmetry.space_group_name_H-M   'P 1'
#
loop_
_entity.id
_entity.type
_entity.pdbx_description
1 polymer ?
#
loop_
_entity_poly.entity_id
_entity_poly.type
_entity_poly.pdbx_seq_one_letter_code
_entity_poly.pdbx_strand_id
1 'polypeptide(L)'
;MTTRGDLALSNTEEYLPSHLFPAVTENRWVKGRGTLILVFNPEADDNTIPYWEWTSVDVDSEWQLVPAGHKIKVLHAWVKISTSAQG
;
A
#
# COMPACT_ATOMS: atom_id res chain seq x y z
N MET A 1 2.20 8.30 -21.13
CA MET A 1 1.97 9.01 -19.85
C MET A 1 1.81 7.95 -18.78
N THR A 2 2.62 7.99 -17.73
CA THR A 2 2.43 7.14 -16.55
C THR A 2 1.37 7.77 -15.66
N THR A 3 0.37 7.01 -15.26
CA THR A 3 -0.66 7.43 -14.31
C THR A 3 -0.07 7.41 -12.90
N ARG A 4 -0.56 8.29 -12.02
CA ARG A 4 -0.18 8.26 -10.61
C ARG A 4 -0.45 6.88 -10.03
N GLY A 5 0.56 6.29 -9.38
CA GLY A 5 0.52 4.94 -8.81
C GLY A 5 1.11 3.86 -9.72
N ASP A 6 1.33 4.12 -11.01
CA ASP A 6 1.86 3.12 -11.95
C ASP A 6 3.30 2.75 -11.61
N LEU A 7 4.12 3.71 -11.15
CA LEU A 7 5.50 3.43 -10.75
C LEU A 7 5.52 2.58 -9.49
N ALA A 8 4.66 2.90 -8.51
CA ALA A 8 4.49 2.08 -7.32
C ALA A 8 4.11 0.64 -7.68
N LEU A 9 3.15 0.43 -8.59
CA LEU A 9 2.70 -0.88 -9.05
C LEU A 9 3.77 -1.65 -9.83
N SER A 10 4.72 -0.95 -10.47
CA SER A 10 5.86 -1.56 -11.16
C SER A 10 7.07 -1.80 -10.24
N ASN A 11 6.84 -1.97 -8.93
CA ASN A 11 7.89 -2.15 -7.92
C ASN A 11 8.98 -1.06 -7.98
N THR A 12 8.58 0.17 -8.30
CA THR A 12 9.44 1.36 -8.32
C THR A 12 8.92 2.34 -7.28
N GLU A 13 9.82 3.05 -6.60
CA GLU A 13 9.41 3.96 -5.53
C GLU A 13 8.67 5.18 -6.11
N GLU A 14 7.50 5.48 -5.57
CA GLU A 14 6.68 6.63 -5.98
C GLU A 14 6.14 7.36 -4.76
N TYR A 15 6.31 8.68 -4.72
CA TYR A 15 5.66 9.53 -3.72
C TYR A 15 4.20 9.78 -4.10
N LEU A 16 3.30 9.48 -3.18
CA LEU A 16 1.87 9.67 -3.34
C LEU A 16 1.36 10.62 -2.24
N PRO A 17 0.92 11.85 -2.58
CA PRO A 17 0.34 12.76 -1.57
C PRO A 17 -1.00 12.22 -1.05
N SER A 18 -1.79 11.64 -1.95
CA SER A 18 -2.99 10.87 -1.62
C SER A 18 -3.28 9.94 -2.79
N HIS A 19 -3.43 8.64 -2.51
CA HIS A 19 -3.81 7.64 -3.50
C HIS A 19 -4.50 6.44 -2.84
N LEU A 20 -5.45 5.84 -3.57
CA LEU A 20 -6.13 4.61 -3.17
C LEU A 20 -5.91 3.56 -4.25
N PHE A 21 -5.10 2.56 -3.96
CA PHE A 21 -5.01 1.39 -4.82
C PHE A 21 -6.22 0.48 -4.53
N PRO A 22 -7.02 0.14 -5.56
CA PRO A 22 -8.18 -0.71 -5.38
C PRO A 22 -7.77 -2.13 -4.95
N ALA A 23 -8.75 -2.88 -4.47
CA ALA A 23 -8.62 -4.30 -4.21
C ALA A 23 -8.43 -5.04 -5.54
N VAL A 24 -7.65 -6.12 -5.49
CA VAL A 24 -7.41 -7.00 -6.62
C VAL A 24 -7.62 -8.45 -6.19
N THR A 25 -7.72 -9.37 -7.16
CA THR A 25 -8.03 -10.79 -6.94
C THR A 25 -6.81 -11.62 -6.52
N GLU A 26 -5.62 -11.04 -6.54
CA GLU A 26 -4.36 -11.67 -6.15
C GLU A 26 -3.72 -10.99 -4.95
N ASN A 27 -2.82 -11.70 -4.28
CA ASN A 27 -2.02 -11.10 -3.22
C ASN A 27 -1.01 -10.12 -3.80
N ARG A 28 -0.74 -9.05 -3.06
CA ARG A 28 0.33 -8.10 -3.36
C ARG A 28 1.22 -7.95 -2.13
N TRP A 29 2.32 -7.25 -2.30
CA TRP A 29 3.20 -6.83 -1.22
C TRP A 29 3.36 -5.33 -1.30
N VAL A 30 3.36 -4.66 -0.17
CA VAL A 30 3.58 -3.22 -0.07
C VAL A 30 4.68 -2.95 0.94
N LYS A 31 5.54 -1.98 0.63
CA LYS A 31 6.40 -1.34 1.62
C LYS A 31 6.52 0.15 1.34
N GLY A 32 6.95 0.90 2.33
CA GLY A 32 7.21 2.32 2.15
C GLY A 32 7.41 3.10 3.44
N ARG A 33 7.53 4.41 3.29
CA ARG A 33 7.71 5.38 4.38
C ARG A 33 6.90 6.65 4.11
N GLY A 34 6.42 7.29 5.16
CA GLY A 34 5.74 8.56 5.11
C GLY A 34 4.73 8.71 6.24
N THR A 35 3.76 9.60 6.02
CA THR A 35 2.75 9.93 7.03
C THR A 35 1.81 8.76 7.31
N LEU A 36 1.31 8.05 6.28
CA LEU A 36 0.43 6.92 6.50
C LEU A 36 0.32 5.98 5.29
N ILE A 37 0.46 4.69 5.55
CA ILE A 37 0.12 3.60 4.63
C ILE A 37 -0.83 2.65 5.35
N LEU A 38 -1.98 2.36 4.73
CA LEU A 38 -3.03 1.52 5.30
C LEU A 38 -3.40 0.40 4.34
N VAL A 39 -3.52 -0.81 4.87
CA VAL A 39 -4.12 -1.96 4.21
C VAL A 39 -5.39 -2.31 4.94
N PHE A 40 -6.53 -2.34 4.23
CA PHE A 40 -7.83 -2.58 4.85
C PHE A 40 -8.78 -3.35 3.92
N ASN A 41 -9.69 -4.10 4.53
CA ASN A 41 -10.79 -4.74 3.82
C ASN A 41 -11.90 -3.69 3.61
N PRO A 42 -12.28 -3.36 2.36
CA PRO A 42 -13.31 -2.36 2.10
C PRO A 42 -14.72 -2.78 2.55
N GLU A 43 -14.95 -4.08 2.78
CA GLU A 43 -16.24 -4.62 3.23
C GLU A 43 -16.32 -4.75 4.76
N ALA A 44 -15.24 -4.39 5.47
CA ALA A 44 -15.25 -4.41 6.93
C ALA A 44 -16.01 -3.18 7.47
N ASP A 45 -16.65 -3.36 8.63
CA ASP A 45 -17.33 -2.27 9.33
C ASP A 45 -16.35 -1.12 9.62
N ASP A 46 -16.85 0.13 9.63
CA ASP A 46 -16.04 1.35 9.82
C ASP A 46 -15.24 1.37 11.13
N ASN A 47 -15.66 0.59 12.14
CA ASN A 47 -14.97 0.46 13.43
C ASN A 47 -13.88 -0.64 13.44
N THR A 48 -13.66 -1.31 12.32
CA THR A 48 -12.67 -2.38 12.22
C THR A 48 -11.28 -1.78 12.08
N ILE A 49 -10.34 -2.27 12.88
CA ILE A 49 -8.93 -1.90 12.71
C ILE A 49 -8.44 -2.30 11.31
N PRO A 50 -7.57 -1.49 10.68
CA PRO A 50 -6.92 -1.88 9.43
C PRO A 50 -6.21 -3.23 9.59
N TYR A 51 -6.14 -3.99 8.50
CA TYR A 51 -5.35 -5.22 8.47
C TYR A 51 -3.88 -4.93 8.78
N TRP A 52 -3.37 -3.81 8.28
CA TRP A 52 -2.03 -3.33 8.58
C TRP A 52 -1.94 -1.81 8.40
N GLU A 53 -1.09 -1.18 9.21
CA GLU A 53 -0.81 0.25 9.19
C GLU A 53 0.69 0.49 9.37
N TRP A 54 1.24 1.47 8.67
CA TRP A 54 2.60 1.96 8.88
C TRP A 54 2.69 3.48 8.84
N THR A 55 3.38 4.03 9.84
CA THR A 55 3.60 5.47 10.03
C THR A 55 5.05 5.70 10.45
N SER A 56 5.89 6.13 9.51
CA SER A 56 7.29 6.50 9.76
C SER A 56 7.80 7.28 8.56
N VAL A 57 8.24 8.52 8.76
CA VAL A 57 8.72 9.38 7.67
C VAL A 57 10.16 9.05 7.23
N ASP A 58 10.95 8.45 8.12
CA ASP A 58 12.39 8.27 7.93
C ASP A 58 12.77 6.83 7.54
N VAL A 59 11.92 5.85 7.85
CA VAL A 59 12.24 4.43 7.72
C VAL A 59 11.13 3.70 6.98
N ASP A 60 11.53 2.96 5.95
CA ASP A 60 10.64 2.04 5.25
C ASP A 60 10.14 0.94 6.18
N SER A 61 8.88 0.56 6.02
CA SER A 61 8.42 -0.70 6.56
C SER A 61 9.17 -1.88 5.93
N GLU A 62 9.08 -3.04 6.60
CA GLU A 62 9.27 -4.31 5.90
C GLU A 62 8.20 -4.51 4.83
N TRP A 63 8.46 -5.45 3.91
CA TRP A 63 7.44 -5.87 2.96
C TRP A 63 6.27 -6.52 3.69
N GLN A 64 5.09 -5.94 3.51
CA GLN A 64 3.87 -6.45 4.08
C GLN A 64 3.00 -7.09 3.00
N LEU A 65 2.55 -8.32 3.26
CA LEU A 65 1.53 -8.98 2.44
C LEU A 65 0.23 -8.17 2.50
N VAL A 66 -0.32 -7.87 1.34
CA VAL A 66 -1.64 -7.32 1.11
C VAL A 66 -2.50 -8.46 0.57
N PRO A 67 -3.39 -9.05 1.40
CA PRO A 67 -4.23 -10.15 0.94
C PRO A 67 -5.15 -9.72 -0.22
N ALA A 68 -5.49 -10.66 -1.09
CA ALA A 68 -6.51 -10.46 -2.11
C ALA A 68 -7.80 -9.87 -1.47
N GLY A 69 -8.47 -8.99 -2.20
CA GLY A 69 -9.64 -8.26 -1.70
C GLY A 69 -9.34 -7.03 -0.83
N HIS A 70 -8.09 -6.79 -0.42
CA HIS A 70 -7.73 -5.60 0.37
C HIS A 70 -7.30 -4.41 -0.49
N LYS A 71 -7.66 -3.20 -0.04
CA LYS A 71 -7.23 -1.92 -0.63
C LYS A 71 -5.97 -1.42 0.07
N ILE A 72 -5.20 -0.58 -0.62
CA ILE A 72 -4.06 0.15 -0.04
C ILE A 72 -4.36 1.64 -0.14
N LYS A 73 -4.42 2.33 1.01
CA LYS A 73 -4.55 3.79 1.06
C LYS A 73 -3.23 4.40 1.48
N VAL A 74 -2.78 5.39 0.73
CA VAL A 74 -1.50 6.06 0.92
C VAL A 74 -1.75 7.54 1.09
N LEU A 75 -1.22 8.13 2.16
CA LEU A 75 -1.27 9.57 2.41
C LEU A 75 0.15 10.06 2.73
N HIS A 76 0.63 11.01 1.92
CA HIS A 76 1.96 11.62 2.04
C HIS A 76 3.08 10.60 2.29
N ALA A 77 3.17 9.58 1.44
CA ALA A 77 4.17 8.51 1.59
C ALA A 77 4.77 8.07 0.26
N TRP A 78 6.01 7.59 0.34
CA TRP A 78 6.71 6.85 -0.70
C TRP A 78 6.36 5.38 -0.58
N VAL A 79 5.92 4.75 -1.67
CA VAL A 79 5.52 3.34 -1.66
C VAL A 79 6.06 2.58 -2.86
N LYS A 80 6.23 1.27 -2.65
CA LYS A 80 6.48 0.26 -3.69
C LYS A 80 5.50 -0.88 -3.51
N ILE A 81 4.98 -1.41 -4.62
CA ILE A 81 4.05 -2.54 -4.64
C ILE A 81 4.59 -3.61 -5.58
N SER A 82 4.48 -4.87 -5.18
CA SER A 82 4.90 -6.03 -5.97
C SER A 82 3.82 -7.10 -5.95
N THR A 83 3.62 -7.82 -7.05
CA THR A 83 2.77 -9.02 -7.11
C THR A 83 3.54 -10.30 -6.79
N SER A 84 4.87 -10.24 -6.77
CA SER A 84 5.72 -11.38 -6.41
C SER A 84 5.98 -11.40 -4.92
N ALA A 85 6.09 -12.60 -4.33
CA ALA A 85 6.53 -12.77 -2.95
C ALA A 85 7.85 -12.03 -2.70
N GLN A 86 7.90 -11.28 -1.61
CA GLN A 86 9.10 -10.58 -1.15
C GLN A 86 9.56 -11.31 0.11
N GLY A 87 10.77 -11.86 0.05
CA GLY A 87 11.37 -12.65 1.13
C GLY A 87 11.98 -11.79 2.23
#